data_AF-A0A7Y6MFR5-F1
#
_entry.id   AF-A0A7Y6MFR5-F1
#
_cell.length_a   1.000
_cell.length_b   1.000
_cell.length_c   1.000
_cell.angle_alpha   90.00
_cell.angle_beta   90.00
_cell.angle_gamma   90.00
#
_symmetry.space_group_name_H-M   'P 1'
#
loop_
_entity.id
_entity.type
_entity.pdbx_description
1 polymer ?
#
loop_
_entity_poly.entity_id
_entity_poly.type
_entity_poly.pdbx_seq_one_letter_code
_entity_poly.pdbx_strand_id
1 'polypeptide(L)'
;MGLMALVTLGEWAAKVGRAETAVRNHLAAAPGFPAPKGTRPRTGKGTPYEEYDEAELDEFLKAWEAAHAPARYQVPGDPDEMRTLGAIAKLLGVDGKSVTQYRAAIDEHAAHEDRGARRYYRTGDVVEVLNSRKGFGVALDPTRDRRRTATASEPGS
;
A
#
# COMPACT_ATOMS: atom_id res chain seq x y z
N MET A 1 16.23 14.43 -22.90
CA MET A 1 17.34 14.58 -21.94
C MET A 1 16.78 14.35 -20.55
N GLY A 2 16.82 13.10 -20.05
CA GLY A 2 16.42 12.79 -18.67
C GLY A 2 17.59 13.09 -17.75
N LEU A 3 17.39 13.95 -16.76
CA LEU A 3 18.38 14.22 -15.72
C LEU A 3 18.57 12.92 -14.91
N MET A 4 19.74 12.29 -15.01
CA MET A 4 20.14 11.14 -14.20
C MET A 4 20.29 11.58 -12.74
N ALA A 5 19.17 11.64 -12.03
CA ALA A 5 19.16 11.92 -10.60
C ALA A 5 19.52 10.62 -9.87
N LEU A 6 20.78 10.51 -9.44
CA LEU A 6 21.20 9.47 -8.52
C LEU A 6 20.63 9.79 -7.14
N VAL A 7 19.79 8.88 -6.64
CA VAL A 7 19.10 9.02 -5.36
C VAL A 7 19.36 7.80 -4.50
N THR A 8 19.40 7.99 -3.19
CA THR A 8 19.44 6.84 -2.27
C THR A 8 18.06 6.19 -2.19
N LEU A 9 18.03 4.89 -1.85
CA LEU A 9 16.77 4.15 -1.72
C LEU A 9 15.78 4.81 -0.75
N GLY A 10 16.29 5.40 0.34
CA GLY A 10 15.48 6.11 1.33
C GLY A 10 14.88 7.42 0.82
N GLU A 11 15.66 8.21 0.06
CA GLU A 11 15.17 9.45 -0.56
C GLU A 11 14.09 9.16 -1.60
N TRP A 12 14.32 8.15 -2.45
CA TRP A 12 13.33 7.71 -3.42
C TRP A 12 12.07 7.15 -2.74
N ALA A 13 12.23 6.30 -1.73
CA ALA A 13 11.10 5.73 -0.98
C ALA A 13 10.22 6.85 -0.37
N ALA A 14 10.84 7.85 0.26
CA ALA A 14 10.13 9.01 0.80
C ALA A 14 9.39 9.80 -0.30
N LYS A 15 10.01 9.96 -1.48
CA LYS A 15 9.40 10.66 -2.63
C LYS A 15 8.15 9.95 -3.15
N VAL A 16 8.16 8.62 -3.21
CA VAL A 16 7.00 7.81 -3.65
C VAL A 16 6.02 7.48 -2.52
N GLY A 17 6.24 8.03 -1.32
CA GLY A 17 5.37 7.83 -0.15
C GLY A 17 5.42 6.41 0.44
N ARG A 18 6.54 5.71 0.29
CA ARG A 18 6.78 4.36 0.83
C ARG A 18 7.88 4.38 1.90
N ALA A 19 7.84 3.42 2.82
CA ALA A 19 8.91 3.23 3.79
C ALA A 19 10.12 2.54 3.13
N GLU A 20 11.34 2.99 3.42
CA GLU A 20 12.59 2.38 2.91
C GLU A 20 12.64 0.86 3.21
N THR A 21 12.26 0.47 4.43
CA THR A 21 12.20 -0.94 4.83
C THR A 21 11.21 -1.76 4.00
N ALA A 22 10.07 -1.16 3.61
CA ALA A 22 9.09 -1.84 2.78
C ALA A 22 9.62 -2.01 1.34
N VAL A 23 10.30 -0.99 0.82
CA VAL A 23 11.01 -1.09 -0.47
C VAL A 23 12.06 -2.18 -0.41
N ARG A 24 12.90 -2.22 0.63
CA ARG A 24 13.96 -3.22 0.77
C ARG A 24 13.42 -4.65 0.91
N ASN A 25 12.36 -4.85 1.68
CA ASN A 25 11.83 -6.20 1.92
C ASN A 25 10.97 -6.74 0.77
N HIS A 26 10.23 -5.87 0.06
CA HIS A 26 9.26 -6.31 -0.95
C HIS A 26 9.70 -6.01 -2.38
N LEU A 27 10.28 -4.83 -2.63
CA LEU A 27 10.68 -4.42 -3.98
C LEU A 27 12.11 -4.89 -4.29
N ALA A 28 13.06 -4.72 -3.37
CA ALA A 28 14.44 -5.15 -3.62
C ALA A 28 14.61 -6.68 -3.66
N ALA A 29 13.67 -7.42 -3.09
CA ALA A 29 13.62 -8.89 -3.21
C ALA A 29 12.98 -9.36 -4.54
N ALA A 30 12.34 -8.47 -5.30
CA ALA A 30 11.68 -8.83 -6.54
C ALA A 30 12.68 -8.94 -7.70
N PRO A 31 12.51 -9.91 -8.60
CA PRO A 31 13.37 -10.07 -9.76
C PRO A 31 13.27 -8.85 -10.68
N GLY A 32 14.42 -8.33 -11.12
CA GLY A 32 14.51 -7.15 -11.99
C GLY A 32 14.59 -5.81 -11.25
N PHE A 33 14.76 -5.83 -9.91
CA PHE A 33 15.04 -4.60 -9.16
C PHE A 33 16.33 -3.93 -9.66
N PRO A 34 16.38 -2.59 -9.83
CA PRO A 34 17.55 -1.88 -10.35
C PRO A 34 18.79 -2.13 -9.50
N ALA A 35 19.92 -2.37 -10.16
CA ALA A 35 21.21 -2.46 -9.49
C ALA A 35 21.71 -1.05 -9.11
N PRO A 36 22.44 -0.91 -7.98
CA PRO A 36 23.04 0.37 -7.63
C PRO A 36 24.04 0.81 -8.70
N LYS A 37 23.95 2.07 -9.12
CA LYS A 37 24.86 2.69 -10.10
C LYS A 37 26.06 3.37 -9.44
N GLY A 38 25.96 3.62 -8.14
CA GLY A 38 26.99 4.28 -7.36
C GLY A 38 26.94 3.92 -5.90
N THR A 39 27.96 4.38 -5.19
CA THR A 39 28.04 4.28 -3.74
C THR A 39 28.41 5.64 -3.17
N ARG A 40 27.51 6.21 -2.36
CA ARG A 40 27.75 7.45 -1.65
C ARG A 40 28.46 7.16 -0.34
N PRO A 41 29.60 7.80 -0.05
CA PRO A 41 30.24 7.67 1.25
C PRO A 41 29.27 8.17 2.33
N ARG A 42 29.06 7.34 3.34
CA ARG A 42 28.30 7.73 4.52
C ARG A 42 29.17 8.61 5.41
N THR A 43 28.60 9.70 5.92
CA THR A 43 29.27 10.51 6.95
C THR A 43 29.29 9.73 8.27
N GLY A 44 30.39 9.03 8.57
CA GLY A 44 30.60 8.26 9.82
C GLY A 44 30.93 6.77 9.62
N LYS A 45 30.91 5.98 10.70
CA LYS A 45 31.08 4.52 10.64
C LYS A 45 29.82 3.85 10.08
N GLY A 46 29.94 3.11 8.99
CA GLY A 46 28.87 2.29 8.41
C GLY A 46 29.10 1.97 6.93
N THR A 47 28.27 1.10 6.38
CA THR A 47 28.26 0.78 4.94
C THR A 47 27.90 2.04 4.13
N PRO A 48 28.56 2.30 2.99
CA PRO A 48 28.16 3.35 2.05
C PRO A 48 26.70 3.23 1.66
N TYR A 49 26.05 4.36 1.33
CA TYR A 49 24.70 4.32 0.76
C TYR A 49 24.79 3.93 -0.70
N GLU A 50 23.92 3.02 -1.12
CA GLU A 50 23.76 2.65 -2.52
C GLU A 50 22.98 3.75 -3.25
N GLU A 51 23.53 4.24 -4.35
CA GLU A 51 22.91 5.23 -5.22
C GLU A 51 22.29 4.54 -6.42
N TYR A 52 21.02 4.82 -6.66
CA TYR A 52 20.22 4.25 -7.71
C TYR A 52 19.78 5.35 -8.68
N ASP A 53 19.56 4.99 -9.94
CA ASP A 53 18.95 5.89 -10.89
C ASP A 53 17.45 6.04 -10.56
N GLU A 54 17.01 7.29 -10.33
CA GLU A 54 15.62 7.57 -9.98
C GLU A 54 14.64 7.11 -11.06
N ALA A 55 15.00 7.24 -12.35
CA ALA A 55 14.12 6.89 -13.45
C ALA A 55 13.97 5.36 -13.55
N GLU A 56 15.06 4.60 -13.42
CA GLU A 56 14.98 3.13 -13.38
C GLU A 56 14.14 2.63 -12.19
N LEU A 57 14.23 3.29 -11.03
CA LEU A 57 13.40 2.97 -9.88
C LEU A 57 11.91 3.29 -10.11
N ASP A 58 11.57 4.42 -10.75
CA ASP A 58 10.19 4.77 -11.10
C ASP A 58 9.61 3.81 -12.16
N GLU A 59 10.39 3.48 -13.19
CA GLU A 59 9.99 2.51 -14.21
C GLU A 59 9.77 1.12 -13.62
N PHE A 60 10.69 0.66 -12.76
CA PHE A 60 10.52 -0.60 -12.04
C PHE A 60 9.27 -0.56 -11.17
N LEU A 61 9.05 0.52 -10.41
CA LEU A 61 7.86 0.65 -9.57
C LEU A 61 6.58 0.60 -10.40
N LYS A 62 6.51 1.31 -11.54
CA LYS A 62 5.36 1.24 -12.45
C LYS A 62 5.13 -0.17 -12.98
N ALA A 63 6.18 -0.85 -13.42
CA ALA A 63 6.07 -2.22 -13.93
C ALA A 63 5.65 -3.19 -12.83
N TRP A 64 6.23 -3.05 -11.64
CA TRP A 64 5.90 -3.85 -10.47
C TRP A 64 4.46 -3.62 -10.02
N GLU A 65 4.00 -2.37 -9.95
CA GLU A 65 2.62 -2.01 -9.59
C GLU A 65 1.62 -2.48 -10.64
N ALA A 66 1.97 -2.46 -11.93
CA ALA A 66 1.12 -3.02 -12.98
C ALA A 66 1.00 -4.54 -12.86
N ALA A 67 2.10 -5.23 -12.53
CA ALA A 67 2.12 -6.69 -12.36
C ALA A 67 1.49 -7.15 -11.03
N HIS A 68 1.60 -6.34 -9.98
CA HIS A 68 1.10 -6.65 -8.62
C HIS A 68 -0.10 -5.79 -8.23
N ALA A 69 -0.79 -5.21 -9.22
CA ALA A 69 -2.03 -4.50 -8.99
C ALA A 69 -2.99 -5.46 -8.27
N PRO A 70 -3.62 -5.04 -7.15
CA PRO A 70 -4.57 -5.91 -6.47
C PRO A 70 -5.66 -6.31 -7.46
N ALA A 71 -5.95 -7.61 -7.52
CA ALA A 71 -7.00 -8.14 -8.37
C ALA A 71 -8.29 -7.36 -8.09
N ARG A 72 -8.85 -6.72 -9.13
CA ARG A 72 -10.12 -6.03 -9.00
C ARG A 72 -11.20 -7.07 -8.75
N TYR A 73 -11.92 -6.91 -7.64
CA TYR A 73 -13.10 -7.69 -7.34
C TYR A 73 -14.20 -7.32 -8.35
N GLN A 74 -14.71 -8.30 -9.07
CA GLN A 74 -15.98 -8.12 -9.77
C GLN A 74 -17.11 -8.15 -8.73
N VAL A 75 -18.18 -7.38 -8.96
CA VAL A 75 -19.37 -7.42 -8.11
C VAL A 75 -20.13 -8.71 -8.42
N PRO A 76 -20.19 -9.70 -7.51
CA PRO A 76 -20.90 -10.94 -7.77
C PRO A 76 -22.40 -10.76 -7.49
N GLY A 77 -23.25 -11.09 -8.46
CA GLY A 77 -24.70 -10.92 -8.35
C GLY A 77 -25.14 -9.47 -8.52
N ASP A 78 -26.16 -9.05 -7.79
CA ASP A 78 -26.76 -7.74 -7.96
C ASP A 78 -25.98 -6.64 -7.17
N PRO A 79 -25.54 -5.55 -7.83
CA PRO A 79 -24.76 -4.49 -7.19
C PRO A 79 -25.59 -3.63 -6.22
N ASP A 80 -26.90 -3.58 -6.40
CA ASP A 80 -27.84 -2.82 -5.57
C ASP A 80 -28.28 -3.61 -4.33
N GLU A 81 -27.97 -4.90 -4.26
CA GLU A 81 -28.36 -5.75 -3.16
C GLU A 81 -27.68 -5.34 -1.84
N MET A 82 -28.52 -5.09 -0.83
CA MET A 82 -28.09 -4.72 0.52
C MET A 82 -27.71 -5.96 1.32
N ARG A 83 -26.42 -6.12 1.62
CA ARG A 83 -25.86 -7.28 2.32
C ARG A 83 -24.98 -6.85 3.48
N THR A 84 -24.82 -7.73 4.48
CA THR A 84 -23.85 -7.49 5.55
C THR A 84 -22.41 -7.62 5.03
N LEU A 85 -21.44 -6.92 5.63
CA LEU A 85 -20.02 -7.05 5.25
C LEU A 85 -19.52 -8.50 5.25
N GLY A 86 -20.00 -9.32 6.20
CA GLY A 86 -19.65 -10.74 6.25
C GLY A 86 -20.24 -11.56 5.10
N ALA A 87 -21.43 -11.21 4.62
CA ALA A 87 -22.02 -11.83 3.43
C ALA A 87 -21.28 -11.41 2.16
N ILE A 88 -20.92 -10.13 2.04
CA ILE A 88 -20.13 -9.61 0.92
C ILE A 88 -18.73 -10.26 0.91
N ALA A 89 -18.08 -10.41 2.07
CA ALA A 89 -16.79 -11.08 2.18
C ALA A 89 -16.84 -12.54 1.68
N LYS A 90 -17.84 -13.31 2.10
CA LYS A 90 -18.06 -14.69 1.64
C LYS A 90 -18.27 -14.76 0.14
N LEU A 91 -19.05 -13.83 -0.40
CA LEU A 91 -19.40 -13.76 -1.81
C LEU A 91 -18.18 -13.39 -2.69
N LEU A 92 -17.28 -12.55 -2.18
CA LEU A 92 -16.00 -12.22 -2.81
C LEU A 92 -14.91 -13.28 -2.58
N GLY A 93 -15.18 -14.31 -1.77
CA GLY A 93 -14.18 -15.32 -1.40
C GLY A 93 -13.03 -14.79 -0.54
N VAL A 94 -13.25 -13.67 0.19
CA VAL A 94 -12.23 -13.03 1.03
C VAL A 94 -12.53 -13.21 2.52
N ASP A 95 -11.48 -13.10 3.34
CA ASP A 95 -11.64 -13.13 4.79
C ASP A 95 -12.40 -11.89 5.30
N GLY A 96 -13.33 -12.10 6.23
CA GLY A 96 -14.14 -11.02 6.81
C GLY A 96 -13.30 -9.93 7.49
N LYS A 97 -12.12 -10.27 8.02
CA LYS A 97 -11.17 -9.31 8.61
C LYS A 97 -10.62 -8.36 7.54
N SER A 98 -10.35 -8.87 6.34
CA SER A 98 -9.87 -8.08 5.19
C SER A 98 -10.91 -7.07 4.69
N VAL A 99 -12.20 -7.30 4.94
CA VAL A 99 -13.25 -6.30 4.66
C VAL A 99 -13.39 -5.34 5.85
N THR A 100 -13.38 -5.87 7.07
CA THR A 100 -13.56 -5.07 8.31
C THR A 100 -12.44 -4.04 8.53
N GLN A 101 -11.21 -4.29 8.05
CA GLN A 101 -10.13 -3.30 8.14
C GLN A 101 -10.41 -2.00 7.36
N TYR A 102 -11.30 -2.05 6.36
CA TYR A 102 -11.73 -0.89 5.58
C TYR A 102 -13.08 -0.33 6.06
N ARG A 103 -13.58 -0.79 7.21
CA ARG A 103 -14.93 -0.43 7.67
C ARG A 103 -15.17 1.08 7.74
N ALA A 104 -14.19 1.86 8.22
CA ALA A 104 -14.32 3.31 8.25
C ALA A 104 -14.53 3.94 6.86
N ALA A 105 -13.74 3.50 5.86
CA ALA A 105 -13.89 3.97 4.48
C ALA A 105 -15.19 3.46 3.84
N ILE A 106 -15.61 2.24 4.18
CA ILE A 106 -16.88 1.68 3.71
C ILE A 106 -18.06 2.45 4.29
N ASP A 107 -18.06 2.75 5.59
CA ASP A 107 -19.14 3.53 6.23
C ASP A 107 -19.20 4.97 5.70
N GLU A 108 -18.09 5.55 5.21
CA GLU A 108 -18.05 6.89 4.61
C GLU A 108 -18.58 6.92 3.16
N HIS A 109 -18.27 5.89 2.36
CA HIS A 109 -18.50 5.91 0.91
C HIS A 109 -19.59 4.96 0.42
N ALA A 110 -19.98 3.94 1.19
CA ALA A 110 -20.99 2.97 0.78
C ALA A 110 -22.36 3.30 1.35
N ALA A 111 -23.40 3.20 0.51
CA ALA A 111 -24.77 3.29 0.98
C ALA A 111 -25.05 2.15 1.97
N HIS A 112 -25.59 2.48 3.13
CA HIS A 112 -25.87 1.52 4.18
C HIS A 112 -27.22 1.78 4.86
N GLU A 113 -27.83 0.71 5.37
CA GLU A 113 -29.04 0.77 6.18
C GLU A 113 -28.89 -0.08 7.44
N ASP A 114 -29.48 0.40 8.54
CA ASP A 114 -29.52 -0.31 9.80
C ASP A 114 -30.87 -1.06 9.91
N ARG A 115 -30.85 -2.40 9.87
CA ARG A 115 -32.02 -3.25 10.13
C ARG A 115 -31.86 -3.94 11.48
N GLY A 116 -32.42 -3.32 12.52
CA GLY A 116 -32.27 -3.78 13.90
C GLY A 116 -30.83 -3.66 14.38
N ALA A 117 -30.26 -4.75 14.91
CA ALA A 117 -28.88 -4.76 15.41
C ALA A 117 -27.81 -4.94 14.31
N ARG A 118 -28.20 -5.02 13.03
CA ARG A 118 -27.30 -5.30 11.91
C ARG A 118 -27.33 -4.19 10.87
N ARG A 119 -26.13 -3.79 10.42
CA ARG A 119 -25.93 -2.88 9.30
C ARG A 119 -25.74 -3.65 8.00
N TYR A 120 -26.44 -3.21 6.97
CA TYR A 120 -26.40 -3.73 5.61
C TYR A 120 -25.83 -2.66 4.70
N TYR A 121 -25.05 -3.06 3.72
CA TYR A 121 -24.34 -2.20 2.79
C TYR A 121 -24.67 -2.61 1.37
N ARG A 122 -24.76 -1.63 0.46
CA ARG A 122 -24.93 -1.88 -0.96
C ARG A 122 -23.69 -2.60 -1.50
N THR A 123 -23.89 -3.77 -2.11
CA THR A 123 -22.79 -4.66 -2.48
C THR A 123 -21.82 -3.99 -3.47
N GLY A 124 -22.34 -3.25 -4.45
CA GLY A 124 -21.55 -2.52 -5.45
C GLY A 124 -20.63 -1.47 -4.83
N ASP A 125 -21.15 -0.63 -3.93
CA ASP A 125 -20.36 0.43 -3.31
C ASP A 125 -19.24 -0.13 -2.42
N VAL A 126 -19.52 -1.23 -1.69
CA VAL A 126 -18.47 -1.90 -0.90
C VAL A 126 -17.36 -2.40 -1.82
N VAL A 127 -17.71 -3.06 -2.92
CA VAL A 127 -16.73 -3.56 -3.90
C VAL A 127 -15.93 -2.42 -4.53
N GLU A 128 -16.55 -1.27 -4.81
CA GLU A 128 -15.87 -0.08 -5.32
C GLU A 128 -14.83 0.46 -4.33
N VAL A 129 -15.18 0.55 -3.04
CA VAL A 129 -14.23 0.91 -1.96
C VAL A 129 -13.09 -0.11 -1.88
N LEU A 130 -13.39 -1.41 -2.02
CA LEU A 130 -12.35 -2.44 -2.04
C LEU A 130 -11.47 -2.40 -3.30
N ASN A 131 -11.99 -1.96 -4.43
CA ASN A 131 -11.24 -1.80 -5.67
C ASN A 131 -10.42 -0.51 -5.73
N SER A 132 -10.81 0.49 -4.94
CA SER A 132 -10.07 1.76 -4.78
C SER A 132 -8.87 1.63 -3.85
N ARG A 133 -8.59 0.41 -3.34
CA ARG A 133 -7.40 0.12 -2.51
C ARG A 133 -6.13 0.40 -3.30
N LYS A 134 -5.35 1.37 -2.86
CA LYS A 134 -3.97 1.57 -3.30
C LYS A 134 -3.15 0.32 -2.90
N GLY A 135 -2.36 -0.21 -3.84
CA GLY A 135 -1.73 -1.53 -3.75
C GLY A 135 -0.83 -1.76 -2.53
N PHE A 136 -0.30 -2.98 -2.42
CA PHE A 136 0.58 -3.41 -1.32
C PHE A 136 1.68 -2.37 -1.01
N GLY A 137 1.75 -1.95 0.26
CA GLY A 137 2.80 -1.09 0.79
C GLY A 137 2.54 0.42 0.73
N VAL A 138 1.36 0.86 0.26
CA VAL A 138 0.94 2.25 0.46
C VAL A 138 0.19 2.36 1.78
N ALA A 139 0.77 3.10 2.73
CA ALA A 139 0.10 3.36 4.00
C ALA A 139 -1.24 4.07 3.72
N LEU A 140 -2.35 3.44 4.11
CA LEU A 140 -3.69 4.05 4.09
C LEU A 140 -3.77 5.31 4.95
N ASP A 141 -2.86 5.43 5.92
CA ASP A 141 -2.64 6.63 6.73
C ASP A 141 -1.14 6.75 7.04
N PRO A 142 -0.41 7.72 6.45
CA PRO A 142 1.01 7.94 6.74
C PRO A 142 1.24 8.36 8.21
N THR A 143 0.19 8.84 8.88
CA THR A 143 0.21 9.27 10.29
C THR A 143 0.29 8.09 11.27
N ARG A 144 -0.31 6.94 10.93
CA ARG A 144 -0.23 5.69 11.70
C ARG A 144 1.15 5.03 11.60
N ASP A 145 1.83 5.22 10.47
CA ASP A 145 3.18 4.68 10.27
C ASP A 145 4.23 5.48 11.06
N ARG A 146 4.09 6.83 11.14
CA ARG A 146 4.95 7.67 11.98
C ARG A 146 4.99 7.23 13.45
N ARG A 147 3.87 6.73 14.01
CA ARG A 147 3.86 6.24 15.40
C ARG A 147 4.60 4.92 15.58
N ARG A 148 4.80 4.14 14.51
CA ARG A 148 5.52 2.86 14.57
C ARG A 148 7.03 3.05 14.41
N THR A 149 7.45 4.08 13.68
CA THR A 149 8.87 4.47 13.56
C THR A 149 9.34 5.31 14.76
N ALA A 150 8.45 6.05 15.42
CA ALA A 150 8.81 6.87 16.59
C ALA A 150 9.15 6.06 17.85
N THR A 151 8.80 4.77 17.94
CA THR A 151 9.15 3.93 19.10
C THR A 151 10.49 3.19 18.97
N ALA A 152 11.28 3.46 17.92
CA ALA A 152 12.60 2.83 17.71
C ALA A 152 13.79 3.79 17.88
N SER A 153 13.59 4.97 18.46
CA SER A 153 14.69 5.91 18.75
C SER A 153 14.42 6.74 20.00
N GLU A 154 14.45 6.06 21.16
CA GLU A 154 14.88 6.70 22.41
C GLU A 154 16.18 6.01 22.86
N PRO A 155 17.36 6.61 22.63
CA PRO A 155 18.53 6.25 23.42
C PRO A 155 18.35 6.79 24.84
N GLY A 156 18.33 5.87 25.80
CA GLY A 156 18.27 6.18 27.23
C GLY A 156 19.39 7.14 27.65
N SER A 157 19.00 8.03 28.57
CA SER A 157 19.91 8.92 29.32
C SER A 157 20.80 8.14 30.29
#